data_AF-A0A0S8IBQ1-F1
#
_entry.id   AF-A0A0S8IBQ1-F1
#
_cell.length_a   1.000
_cell.length_b   1.000
_cell.length_c   1.000
_cell.angle_alpha   90.00
_cell.angle_beta   90.00
_cell.angle_gamma   90.00
#
_symmetry.space_group_name_H-M   'P 1'
#
loop_
_entity.id
_entity.type
_entity.pdbx_description
1 polymer ?
#
loop_
_entity_poly.entity_id
_entity_poly.type
_entity_poly.pdbx_seq_one_letter_code
_entity_poly.pdbx_strand_id
1 'polypeptide(L)'
;MTNRLTCSLLVFFLVLILGCQKMQAKKNQEELSLNRGTMPAKEDPTLGLQSQQARGEQHVLILAVRFPDVEPSFPLERIRRKVVQGLNKYVREQSYGLAWVNADFRGWIMLPDPIGRYEVSPYNFKVDRTRVKKLIEDSMTAIEPKADFSRYQHIIVIPGAFTTPGKGYGMICYCANPGMLSGVRRNIRYVPMESKKGQTFRGGVCVAAENAHLGMFAHDFFHALGGIHKDKRLVP
;
A
#
# COMPACT_ATOMS: atom_id res chain seq x y z
N MET A 1 44.61 9.25 -45.55
CA MET A 1 43.70 9.96 -44.62
C MET A 1 42.32 9.30 -44.67
N THR A 2 42.09 8.16 -44.00
CA THR A 2 40.76 7.48 -44.05
C THR A 2 40.41 6.63 -42.81
N ASN A 3 41.24 6.61 -41.75
CA ASN A 3 40.99 5.75 -40.57
C ASN A 3 40.45 6.47 -39.33
N ARG A 4 40.27 7.79 -39.34
CA ARG A 4 39.75 8.53 -38.18
C ARG A 4 38.22 8.67 -38.16
N LEU A 5 37.55 8.61 -39.32
CA LEU A 5 36.08 8.73 -39.37
C LEU A 5 35.36 7.43 -38.94
N THR A 6 35.91 6.27 -39.29
CA THR A 6 35.31 4.96 -38.98
C THR A 6 35.31 4.65 -37.49
N CYS A 7 36.35 5.04 -36.76
CA CYS A 7 36.44 4.82 -35.31
C CYS A 7 35.44 5.69 -34.52
N SER A 8 35.23 6.95 -34.94
CA SER A 8 34.29 7.87 -34.29
C SER A 8 32.83 7.46 -34.48
N LEU A 9 32.49 6.94 -35.66
CA LEU A 9 31.13 6.45 -35.95
C LEU A 9 30.78 5.19 -35.14
N LEU A 10 31.75 4.30 -34.93
CA LEU A 10 31.56 3.06 -34.15
C LEU A 10 31.30 3.34 -32.67
N VAL A 11 32.02 4.30 -32.09
CA VAL A 11 31.84 4.72 -30.68
C VAL A 11 30.48 5.38 -30.50
N PHE A 12 30.04 6.21 -31.44
CA PHE A 12 28.72 6.86 -31.38
C PHE A 12 27.58 5.85 -31.45
N PHE A 13 27.71 4.84 -32.31
CA PHE A 13 26.72 3.75 -32.43
C PHE A 13 26.66 2.90 -31.16
N LEU A 14 27.81 2.60 -30.53
CA LEU A 14 27.86 1.84 -29.28
C LEU A 14 27.19 2.59 -28.13
N VAL A 15 27.40 3.91 -28.02
CA VAL A 15 26.76 4.76 -27.00
C VAL A 15 25.24 4.83 -27.21
N LEU A 16 24.76 4.93 -28.45
CA LEU A 16 23.34 4.90 -28.78
C LEU A 16 22.69 3.57 -28.43
N ILE A 17 23.35 2.45 -28.73
CA ILE A 17 22.85 1.10 -28.39
C ILE A 17 22.79 0.93 -26.86
N LEU A 18 23.84 1.32 -26.14
CA LEU A 18 23.88 1.26 -24.67
C LEU A 18 22.82 2.17 -24.03
N GLY A 19 22.58 3.36 -24.58
CA GLY A 19 21.53 4.26 -24.14
C GLY A 19 20.13 3.68 -24.36
N CYS A 20 19.90 3.08 -25.53
CA CYS A 20 18.63 2.43 -25.87
C CYS A 20 18.35 1.21 -24.99
N GLN A 21 19.38 0.39 -24.71
CA GLN A 21 19.27 -0.75 -23.79
C GLN A 21 18.97 -0.32 -22.36
N LYS A 22 19.59 0.76 -21.87
CA LYS A 22 19.29 1.33 -20.54
C LYS A 22 17.86 1.88 -20.45
N MET A 23 17.39 2.55 -21.50
CA MET A 23 15.99 3.02 -21.56
C MET A 23 15.00 1.86 -21.61
N GLN A 24 15.28 0.82 -22.40
CA GLN A 24 14.45 -0.38 -22.49
C GLN A 24 14.43 -1.14 -21.17
N ALA A 25 15.56 -1.28 -20.49
CA ALA A 25 15.65 -1.92 -19.18
C ALA A 25 14.86 -1.13 -18.11
N LYS A 26 14.98 0.20 -18.11
CA LYS A 26 14.20 1.06 -17.20
C LYS A 26 12.70 0.96 -17.46
N LYS A 27 12.27 0.96 -18.74
CA LYS A 27 10.87 0.78 -19.14
C LYS A 27 10.34 -0.59 -18.74
N ASN A 28 11.11 -1.66 -18.96
CA ASN A 28 10.73 -3.02 -18.57
C ASN A 28 10.65 -3.17 -17.03
N GLN A 29 11.50 -2.48 -16.28
CA GLN A 29 11.48 -2.49 -14.81
C GLN A 29 10.31 -1.65 -14.25
N GLU A 30 9.99 -0.52 -14.90
CA GLU A 30 8.76 0.24 -14.65
C GLU A 30 7.51 -0.58 -15.00
N GLU A 31 7.51 -1.36 -16.07
CA GLU A 31 6.38 -2.21 -16.50
C GLU A 31 6.22 -3.47 -15.63
N LEU A 32 7.32 -4.11 -15.20
CA LEU A 32 7.30 -5.19 -14.19
C LEU A 32 6.84 -4.69 -12.82
N SER A 33 7.22 -3.47 -12.42
CA SER A 33 6.69 -2.84 -11.20
C SER A 33 5.24 -2.38 -11.35
N LEU A 34 4.80 -2.03 -12.57
CA LEU A 34 3.40 -1.77 -12.92
C LEU A 34 2.54 -3.04 -12.77
N ASN A 35 3.06 -4.18 -13.19
CA ASN A 35 2.32 -5.45 -13.29
C ASN A 35 2.42 -6.35 -12.06
N ARG A 36 3.34 -6.07 -11.11
CA ARG A 36 3.47 -6.87 -9.88
C ARG A 36 2.21 -6.83 -8.99
N GLY A 37 1.32 -5.86 -9.19
CA GLY A 37 0.07 -5.67 -8.45
C GLY A 37 -1.21 -6.13 -9.18
N THR A 38 -1.10 -6.87 -10.29
CA THR A 38 -2.29 -7.31 -11.05
C THR A 38 -2.13 -8.73 -11.56
N MET A 39 -2.09 -9.72 -10.66
CA MET A 39 -2.42 -11.08 -11.08
C MET A 39 -3.88 -11.11 -11.54
N PRO A 40 -4.17 -11.69 -12.72
CA PRO A 40 -5.51 -11.65 -13.27
C PRO A 40 -6.48 -12.40 -12.36
N ALA A 41 -7.61 -11.79 -12.04
CA ALA A 41 -8.71 -12.49 -11.39
C ALA A 41 -9.23 -13.60 -12.30
N LYS A 42 -9.70 -14.70 -11.70
CA LYS A 42 -10.22 -15.88 -12.38
C LYS A 42 -11.72 -15.97 -12.15
N GLU A 43 -12.49 -16.23 -13.19
CA GLU A 43 -13.91 -16.56 -13.04
C GLU A 43 -14.06 -17.97 -12.45
N ASP A 44 -14.76 -18.05 -11.33
CA ASP A 44 -15.24 -19.28 -10.72
C ASP A 44 -16.74 -19.43 -11.02
N PRO A 45 -17.21 -20.60 -11.49
CA PRO A 45 -18.62 -20.81 -11.85
C PRO A 45 -19.60 -20.62 -10.70
N THR A 46 -19.16 -20.76 -9.45
CA THR A 46 -20.02 -20.67 -8.26
C THR A 46 -19.77 -19.39 -7.49
N LEU A 47 -18.51 -19.00 -7.31
CA LEU A 47 -18.10 -17.86 -6.49
C LEU A 47 -17.91 -16.57 -7.30
N GLY A 48 -18.09 -16.62 -8.62
CA GLY A 48 -17.89 -15.49 -9.51
C GLY A 48 -16.41 -15.11 -9.63
N LEU A 49 -16.12 -13.83 -9.79
CA LEU A 49 -14.76 -13.35 -10.04
C LEU A 49 -13.88 -13.41 -8.78
N GLN A 50 -12.83 -14.23 -8.82
CA GLN A 50 -11.92 -14.49 -7.70
C GLN A 50 -10.54 -13.90 -7.92
N SER A 51 -10.07 -13.08 -6.96
CA SER A 51 -8.73 -12.49 -7.00
C SER A 51 -7.64 -13.57 -6.87
N GLN A 52 -6.73 -13.65 -7.83
CA GLN A 52 -5.58 -14.56 -7.71
C GLN A 52 -4.46 -13.99 -6.85
N GLN A 53 -4.30 -12.66 -6.80
CA GLN A 53 -3.30 -12.02 -5.92
C GLN A 53 -3.64 -12.17 -4.44
N ALA A 54 -4.90 -12.44 -4.10
CA ALA A 54 -5.32 -12.67 -2.73
C ALA A 54 -4.84 -14.01 -2.14
N ARG A 55 -4.28 -14.91 -2.97
CA ARG A 55 -3.85 -16.25 -2.58
C ARG A 55 -2.39 -16.29 -2.14
N GLY A 56 -2.05 -17.27 -1.32
CA GLY A 56 -0.69 -17.50 -0.83
C GLY A 56 -0.26 -16.52 0.25
N GLU A 57 1.06 -16.38 0.40
CA GLU A 57 1.68 -15.51 1.37
C GLU A 57 1.57 -14.03 0.98
N GLN A 58 0.96 -13.25 1.86
CA GLN A 58 0.81 -11.81 1.72
C GLN A 58 1.86 -11.11 2.60
N HIS A 59 2.87 -10.50 1.97
CA HIS A 59 3.87 -9.70 2.67
C HIS A 59 3.29 -8.32 3.01
N VAL A 60 3.04 -8.06 4.29
CA VAL A 60 2.35 -6.86 4.76
C VAL A 60 3.24 -6.07 5.70
N LEU A 61 3.51 -4.81 5.36
CA LEU A 61 4.14 -3.86 6.28
C LEU A 61 3.07 -3.19 7.12
N ILE A 62 3.14 -3.34 8.45
CA ILE A 62 2.19 -2.76 9.39
C ILE A 62 2.90 -1.66 10.20
N LEU A 63 2.40 -0.44 10.09
CA LEU A 63 2.98 0.75 10.68
C LEU A 63 2.03 1.33 11.73
N ALA A 64 2.34 1.13 13.01
CA ALA A 64 1.67 1.89 14.08
C ALA A 64 2.37 3.23 14.25
N VAL A 65 1.63 4.30 14.03
CA VAL A 65 2.15 5.67 14.00
C VAL A 65 1.56 6.49 15.13
N ARG A 66 2.31 7.49 15.60
CA ARG A 66 1.86 8.45 16.63
C ARG A 66 2.13 9.87 16.16
N PHE A 67 1.41 10.81 16.75
CA PHE A 67 1.48 12.22 16.41
C PHE A 67 2.11 13.00 17.58
N PRO A 68 2.73 14.16 17.35
CA PRO A 68 3.32 14.97 18.41
C PRO A 68 2.33 15.44 19.47
N ASP A 69 1.05 15.58 19.13
CA ASP A 69 -0.02 16.17 19.95
C ASP A 69 -1.06 15.15 20.46
N VAL A 70 -0.88 13.87 20.17
CA VAL A 70 -1.81 12.81 20.58
C VAL A 70 -1.06 11.60 21.11
N GLU A 71 -1.39 11.20 22.34
CA GLU A 71 -0.90 9.95 22.92
C GLU A 71 -1.85 8.79 22.56
N PRO A 72 -1.33 7.66 22.05
CA PRO A 72 -2.13 6.46 21.81
C PRO A 72 -2.80 5.94 23.09
N SER A 73 -4.08 5.60 23.01
CA SER A 73 -4.85 5.12 24.16
C SER A 73 -4.66 3.61 24.42
N PHE A 74 -4.12 2.86 23.45
CA PHE A 74 -3.98 1.41 23.54
C PHE A 74 -2.50 1.02 23.63
N PRO A 75 -2.14 0.05 24.49
CA PRO A 75 -0.79 -0.50 24.49
C PRO A 75 -0.42 -1.05 23.12
N LEU A 76 0.78 -0.74 22.63
CA LEU A 76 1.27 -1.18 21.32
C LEU A 76 1.12 -2.69 21.13
N GLU A 77 1.36 -3.47 22.18
CA GLU A 77 1.28 -4.92 22.14
C GLU A 77 -0.15 -5.44 21.93
N ARG A 78 -1.17 -4.72 22.43
CA ARG A 78 -2.57 -5.04 22.13
C ARG A 78 -2.87 -4.85 20.64
N ILE A 79 -2.31 -3.80 20.04
CA ILE A 79 -2.45 -3.55 18.60
C ILE A 79 -1.70 -4.63 17.82
N ARG A 80 -0.44 -4.92 18.18
CA ARG A 80 0.39 -5.95 17.53
C ARG A 80 -0.32 -7.31 17.51
N ARG A 81 -0.82 -7.81 18.65
CA ARG A 81 -1.54 -9.09 18.69
C ARG A 81 -2.74 -9.11 17.76
N LYS A 82 -3.55 -8.04 17.75
CA LYS A 82 -4.73 -7.92 16.88
C LYS A 82 -4.36 -8.02 15.40
N VAL A 83 -3.34 -7.30 14.95
CA VAL A 83 -3.05 -7.14 13.51
C VAL A 83 -2.02 -8.13 12.96
N VAL A 84 -1.15 -8.69 13.81
CA VAL A 84 -0.18 -9.73 13.42
C VAL A 84 -0.80 -11.11 13.57
N GLN A 85 -1.35 -11.43 14.75
CA GLN A 85 -1.88 -12.76 15.03
C GLN A 85 -3.35 -12.86 14.62
N GLY A 86 -4.18 -11.90 15.06
CA GLY A 86 -5.62 -11.91 14.81
C GLY A 86 -5.97 -11.85 13.32
N LEU A 87 -5.37 -10.91 12.58
CA LEU A 87 -5.63 -10.77 11.15
C LEU A 87 -5.13 -11.98 10.35
N ASN A 88 -3.92 -12.49 10.62
CA ASN A 88 -3.41 -13.70 9.97
C ASN A 88 -4.31 -14.91 10.23
N LYS A 89 -4.72 -15.12 11.49
CA LYS A 89 -5.64 -16.21 11.87
C LYS A 89 -6.95 -16.08 11.09
N TYR A 90 -7.56 -14.90 11.09
CA TYR A 90 -8.80 -14.64 10.38
C TYR A 90 -8.67 -14.89 8.87
N VAL A 91 -7.62 -14.35 8.22
CA VAL A 91 -7.37 -14.56 6.79
C VAL A 91 -7.21 -16.04 6.46
N ARG A 92 -6.44 -16.79 7.26
CA ARG A 92 -6.26 -18.24 7.06
C ARG A 92 -7.57 -19.00 7.19
N GLU A 93 -8.36 -18.71 8.22
CA GLU A 93 -9.64 -19.37 8.45
C GLU A 93 -10.64 -19.06 7.34
N GLN A 94 -10.83 -17.78 7.00
CA GLN A 94 -11.81 -17.37 5.99
C GLN A 94 -11.42 -17.74 4.56
N SER A 95 -10.13 -17.98 4.31
CA SER A 95 -9.65 -18.45 3.01
C SER A 95 -9.51 -19.98 2.93
N TYR A 96 -9.91 -20.73 3.96
CA TYR A 96 -9.68 -22.18 4.04
C TYR A 96 -8.21 -22.57 3.84
N GLY A 97 -7.29 -21.75 4.37
CA GLY A 97 -5.85 -21.95 4.26
C GLY A 97 -5.23 -21.50 2.94
N LEU A 98 -6.01 -20.95 2.00
CA LEU A 98 -5.51 -20.51 0.70
C LEU A 98 -4.73 -19.20 0.74
N ALA A 99 -4.82 -18.42 1.82
CA ALA A 99 -4.12 -17.16 2.01
C ALA A 99 -3.63 -16.99 3.45
N TRP A 100 -2.51 -16.29 3.65
CA TRP A 100 -2.04 -15.92 4.98
C TRP A 100 -1.24 -14.63 4.98
N VAL A 101 -1.17 -13.98 6.13
CA VAL A 101 -0.44 -12.73 6.32
C VAL A 101 0.94 -13.01 6.92
N ASN A 102 1.98 -12.53 6.24
CA ASN A 102 3.32 -12.40 6.78
C ASN A 102 3.58 -10.92 7.11
N ALA A 103 3.43 -10.58 8.39
CA ALA A 103 3.47 -9.20 8.86
C ALA A 103 4.87 -8.77 9.32
N ASP A 104 5.38 -7.68 8.74
CA ASP A 104 6.44 -6.87 9.35
C ASP A 104 5.80 -5.72 10.14
N PHE A 105 5.79 -5.82 11.47
CA PHE A 105 5.18 -4.81 12.34
C PHE A 105 6.23 -3.83 12.90
N ARG A 106 6.02 -2.55 12.64
CA ARG A 106 6.82 -1.43 13.16
C ARG A 106 5.96 -0.55 14.07
N GLY A 107 6.40 -0.39 15.31
CA GLY A 107 5.63 0.26 16.37
C GLY A 107 6.02 1.70 16.65
N TRP A 108 5.04 2.50 17.08
CA TRP A 108 5.16 3.91 17.48
C TRP A 108 6.19 4.74 16.73
N ILE A 109 5.96 4.82 15.42
CA ILE A 109 6.67 5.70 14.51
C ILE A 109 6.12 7.11 14.70
N MET A 110 6.98 8.05 15.10
CA MET A 110 6.59 9.45 15.24
C MET A 110 6.44 10.09 13.86
N LEU A 111 5.28 10.68 13.58
CA LEU A 111 5.05 11.49 12.40
C LEU A 111 5.48 12.96 12.64
N PRO A 112 5.83 13.69 11.58
CA PRO A 112 6.38 15.04 11.72
C PRO A 112 5.35 16.10 12.14
N ASP A 113 4.07 15.88 11.86
CA ASP A 113 3.02 16.88 12.05
C ASP A 113 1.96 16.46 13.10
N PRO A 114 1.22 17.42 13.67
CA PRO A 114 0.07 17.15 14.55
C PRO A 114 -1.05 16.37 13.83
N ILE A 115 -1.89 15.65 14.58
CA ILE A 115 -2.96 14.80 14.02
C ILE A 115 -3.89 15.57 13.07
N GLY A 116 -4.19 16.84 13.36
CA GLY A 116 -5.07 17.69 12.56
C GLY A 116 -4.62 17.90 11.10
N ARG A 117 -3.35 17.62 10.78
CA ARG A 117 -2.81 17.64 9.41
C ARG A 117 -3.09 16.34 8.64
N TYR A 118 -3.55 15.31 9.32
CA TYR A 118 -3.86 13.98 8.77
C TYR A 118 -5.33 13.59 8.89
N GLU A 119 -6.08 14.25 9.79
CA GLU A 119 -7.50 13.96 10.04
C GLU A 119 -8.34 13.93 8.76
N VAL A 120 -9.20 12.91 8.66
CA VAL A 120 -10.11 12.73 7.53
C VAL A 120 -11.56 12.81 7.97
N SER A 121 -12.44 13.24 7.06
CA SER A 121 -13.87 13.24 7.33
C SER A 121 -14.38 11.84 7.67
N PRO A 122 -15.29 11.66 8.64
CA PRO A 122 -15.96 10.37 8.85
C PRO A 122 -16.87 9.97 7.69
N TYR A 123 -17.16 10.88 6.76
CA TYR A 123 -18.00 10.63 5.60
C TYR A 123 -17.14 10.35 4.37
N ASN A 124 -17.19 9.13 3.84
CA ASN A 124 -16.36 8.65 2.72
C ASN A 124 -16.30 9.60 1.51
N PHE A 125 -17.41 10.27 1.17
CA PHE A 125 -17.47 11.20 0.03
C PHE A 125 -16.92 12.61 0.31
N LYS A 126 -16.58 12.90 1.57
CA LYS A 126 -16.01 14.18 2.03
C LYS A 126 -14.56 14.04 2.49
N VAL A 127 -13.93 12.90 2.25
CA VAL A 127 -12.53 12.68 2.61
C VAL A 127 -11.61 13.50 1.72
N ASP A 128 -10.71 14.24 2.36
CA ASP A 128 -9.59 14.89 1.71
C ASP A 128 -8.50 13.87 1.38
N ARG A 129 -8.36 13.54 0.09
CA ARG A 129 -7.38 12.56 -0.41
C ARG A 129 -5.94 13.01 -0.17
N THR A 130 -5.68 14.32 -0.09
CA THR A 130 -4.32 14.83 0.13
C THR A 130 -3.83 14.46 1.53
N ARG A 131 -4.72 14.45 2.52
CA ARG A 131 -4.41 14.02 3.89
C ARG A 131 -4.21 12.52 4.00
N VAL A 132 -5.00 11.73 3.28
CA VAL A 132 -4.80 10.27 3.17
C VAL A 132 -3.42 9.96 2.59
N LYS A 133 -3.07 10.61 1.46
CA LYS A 133 -1.77 10.43 0.82
C LYS A 133 -0.63 10.86 1.75
N LYS A 134 -0.76 12.03 2.39
CA LYS A 134 0.22 12.55 3.35
C LYS A 134 0.48 11.58 4.50
N LEU A 135 -0.57 11.00 5.12
CA LEU A 135 -0.41 10.02 6.20
C LEU A 135 0.49 8.85 5.75
N ILE A 136 0.22 8.31 4.56
CA ILE A 136 0.95 7.15 4.03
C ILE A 136 2.40 7.52 3.71
N GLU A 137 2.62 8.63 3.00
CA GLU A 137 3.96 9.07 2.57
C GLU A 137 4.85 9.51 3.73
N ASP A 138 4.29 10.16 4.75
CA ASP A 138 5.04 10.49 5.96
C ASP A 138 5.38 9.22 6.77
N SER A 139 4.45 8.26 6.83
CA SER A 139 4.70 6.95 7.46
C SER A 139 5.82 6.19 6.74
N MET A 140 5.79 6.18 5.40
CA MET A 140 6.85 5.60 4.58
C MET A 140 8.18 6.32 4.83
N THR A 141 8.19 7.64 4.76
CA THR A 141 9.39 8.46 4.99
C THR A 141 10.03 8.18 6.35
N ALA A 142 9.24 8.07 7.41
CA ALA A 142 9.76 7.87 8.76
C ALA A 142 10.47 6.51 8.94
N ILE A 143 10.11 5.50 8.14
CA ILE A 143 10.68 4.15 8.24
C ILE A 143 11.62 3.79 7.09
N GLU A 144 11.68 4.62 6.05
CA GLU A 144 12.47 4.42 4.83
C GLU A 144 13.93 3.98 5.08
N PRO A 145 14.67 4.48 6.09
CA PRO A 145 16.02 3.99 6.36
C PRO A 145 16.10 2.54 6.84
N LYS A 146 14.97 1.91 7.18
CA LYS A 146 14.87 0.61 7.87
C LYS A 146 13.95 -0.37 7.14
N ALA A 147 13.44 -0.02 5.96
CA ALA A 147 12.65 -0.92 5.14
C ALA A 147 12.85 -0.63 3.64
N ASP A 148 12.71 -1.70 2.87
CA ASP A 148 12.63 -1.67 1.41
C ASP A 148 11.18 -1.95 1.04
N PHE A 149 10.48 -0.94 0.49
CA PHE A 149 9.05 -1.06 0.19
C PHE A 149 8.75 -2.05 -0.94
N SER A 150 9.73 -2.39 -1.78
CA SER A 150 9.55 -3.34 -2.89
C SER A 150 9.28 -4.78 -2.42
N ARG A 151 9.54 -5.08 -1.14
CA ARG A 151 9.33 -6.38 -0.50
C ARG A 151 7.89 -6.61 -0.05
N TYR A 152 7.06 -5.59 -0.04
CA TYR A 152 5.69 -5.68 0.47
C TYR A 152 4.68 -5.60 -0.67
N GLN A 153 3.60 -6.35 -0.51
CA GLN A 153 2.43 -6.28 -1.38
C GLN A 153 1.42 -5.27 -0.84
N HIS A 154 1.38 -5.14 0.50
CA HIS A 154 0.42 -4.30 1.20
C HIS A 154 1.05 -3.50 2.34
N ILE A 155 0.47 -2.34 2.63
CA ILE A 155 0.76 -1.53 3.82
C ILE A 155 -0.52 -1.37 4.65
N ILE A 156 -0.40 -1.52 5.96
CA ILE A 156 -1.44 -1.13 6.91
C ILE A 156 -0.88 -0.02 7.80
N VAL A 157 -1.51 1.16 7.78
CA VAL A 157 -1.16 2.27 8.69
C VAL A 157 -2.18 2.32 9.83
N ILE A 158 -1.69 2.41 11.06
CA ILE A 158 -2.50 2.44 12.28
C ILE A 158 -2.25 3.75 13.01
N PRO A 159 -3.10 4.78 12.80
CA PRO A 159 -3.07 6.00 13.61
C PRO A 159 -3.30 5.68 15.09
N GLY A 160 -2.33 6.00 15.93
CA GLY A 160 -2.37 5.89 17.38
C GLY A 160 -3.22 6.98 18.01
N ALA A 161 -4.52 6.96 17.73
CA ALA A 161 -5.49 7.89 18.29
C ALA A 161 -6.86 7.21 18.45
N PHE A 162 -7.45 7.32 19.63
CA PHE A 162 -8.80 6.83 19.86
C PHE A 162 -9.77 7.58 18.94
N THR A 163 -10.44 6.84 18.06
CA THR A 163 -11.20 7.45 16.97
C THR A 163 -12.65 6.99 17.01
N THR A 164 -13.56 7.96 17.03
CA THR A 164 -14.99 7.78 16.72
C THR A 164 -15.32 8.67 15.52
N PRO A 165 -16.49 8.53 14.88
CA PRO A 165 -16.85 9.41 13.76
C PRO A 165 -16.66 10.89 14.12
N GLY A 166 -15.75 11.57 13.41
CA GLY A 166 -15.47 13.00 13.59
C GLY A 166 -14.64 13.38 14.82
N LYS A 167 -14.06 12.42 15.54
CA LYS A 167 -13.13 12.67 16.67
C LYS A 167 -11.83 11.88 16.49
N GLY A 168 -10.74 12.34 17.09
CA GLY A 168 -9.43 11.70 16.92
C GLY A 168 -8.99 11.78 15.46
N TYR A 169 -8.65 10.66 14.84
CA TYR A 169 -8.27 10.64 13.43
C TYR A 169 -9.43 10.94 12.45
N GLY A 170 -10.67 10.88 12.94
CA GLY A 170 -11.89 11.25 12.21
C GLY A 170 -12.62 10.07 11.55
N MET A 171 -11.90 9.11 10.96
CA MET A 171 -12.48 7.85 10.45
C MET A 171 -11.79 6.63 11.04
N ILE A 172 -12.58 5.63 11.44
CA ILE A 172 -12.06 4.45 12.14
C ILE A 172 -11.27 3.50 11.25
N CYS A 173 -11.70 3.29 10.00
CA CYS A 173 -11.08 2.32 9.09
C CYS A 173 -11.48 2.62 7.64
N TYR A 174 -10.55 2.45 6.70
CA TYR A 174 -10.82 2.49 5.27
C TYR A 174 -9.70 1.87 4.43
N CYS A 175 -10.04 1.36 3.25
CA CYS A 175 -9.08 1.06 2.20
C CYS A 175 -8.66 2.34 1.44
N ALA A 176 -7.37 2.67 1.49
CA ALA A 176 -6.80 3.83 0.81
C ALA A 176 -6.47 3.52 -0.66
N ASN A 177 -5.91 2.33 -0.93
CA ASN A 177 -5.47 1.90 -2.26
C ASN A 177 -5.73 0.39 -2.45
N PRO A 178 -6.50 -0.07 -3.44
CA PRO A 178 -7.44 0.72 -4.21
C PRO A 178 -8.64 1.12 -3.34
N GLY A 179 -8.93 2.42 -3.27
CA GLY A 179 -10.05 2.93 -2.50
C GLY A 179 -10.07 4.45 -2.53
N MET A 180 -9.88 5.08 -1.38
CA MET A 180 -10.01 6.54 -1.27
C MET A 180 -9.12 7.32 -2.24
N LEU A 181 -7.89 6.86 -2.48
CA LEU A 181 -6.95 7.53 -3.39
C LEU A 181 -7.27 7.24 -4.85
N SER A 182 -7.50 5.97 -5.19
CA SER A 182 -7.79 5.53 -6.57
C SER A 182 -9.21 5.86 -7.04
N GLY A 183 -10.08 6.28 -6.13
CA GLY A 183 -11.53 6.28 -6.34
C GLY A 183 -12.12 4.87 -6.33
N VAL A 184 -13.46 4.82 -6.35
CA VAL A 184 -14.25 3.56 -6.30
C VAL A 184 -15.16 3.35 -7.51
N ARG A 185 -15.09 4.21 -8.54
CA ARG A 185 -15.95 4.15 -9.72
C ARG A 185 -15.15 4.28 -11.01
N ARG A 186 -15.13 3.19 -11.81
CA ARG A 186 -14.56 3.06 -13.17
C ARG A 186 -13.09 3.53 -13.30
N ASN A 187 -12.35 2.99 -14.26
CA ASN A 187 -10.97 3.43 -14.57
C ASN A 187 -10.03 3.42 -13.34
N ILE A 188 -10.26 2.52 -12.39
CA ILE A 188 -9.52 2.48 -11.11
C ILE A 188 -8.09 2.03 -11.39
N ARG A 189 -7.12 2.77 -10.85
CA ARG A 189 -5.69 2.48 -10.91
C ARG A 189 -5.07 2.68 -9.54
N TYR A 190 -4.06 1.88 -9.21
CA TYR A 190 -3.25 2.14 -8.02
C TYR A 190 -2.62 3.53 -8.13
N VAL A 191 -2.84 4.35 -7.12
CA VAL A 191 -2.13 5.63 -6.99
C VAL A 191 -0.75 5.34 -6.42
N PRO A 192 0.35 5.80 -7.02
CA PRO A 192 1.68 5.64 -6.44
C PRO A 192 1.87 6.55 -5.23
N MET A 193 2.63 6.05 -4.25
CA MET A 193 3.11 6.80 -3.09
C MET A 193 4.62 6.84 -3.11
N GLU A 194 5.20 7.91 -2.58
CA GLU A 194 6.65 8.12 -2.54
C GLU A 194 7.09 8.66 -1.18
N SER A 195 8.13 8.07 -0.60
CA SER A 195 8.82 8.62 0.57
C SER A 195 9.78 9.74 0.19
N LYS A 196 10.19 10.58 1.15
CA LYS A 196 11.04 11.76 0.85
C LYS A 196 12.38 11.45 0.19
N LYS A 197 12.97 10.25 0.35
CA LYS A 197 14.22 9.86 -0.34
C LYS A 197 13.97 9.02 -1.60
N GLY A 198 12.73 8.92 -2.06
CA GLY A 198 12.38 8.43 -3.39
C GLY A 198 12.04 6.94 -3.49
N GLN A 199 11.93 6.20 -2.39
CA GLN A 199 11.32 4.87 -2.51
C GLN A 199 9.82 4.98 -2.82
N THR A 200 9.35 4.14 -3.74
CA THR A 200 7.96 4.16 -4.19
C THR A 200 7.20 2.92 -3.76
N PHE A 201 5.89 3.06 -3.58
CA PHE A 201 4.97 1.96 -3.31
C PHE A 201 3.71 2.09 -4.16
N ARG A 202 3.23 0.97 -4.72
CA ARG A 202 2.09 0.93 -5.66
C ARG A 202 1.11 -0.20 -5.36
N GLY A 203 1.16 -0.78 -4.17
CA GLY A 203 0.33 -1.90 -3.77
C GLY A 203 -0.91 -1.50 -2.95
N GLY A 204 -1.47 -2.48 -2.25
CA GLY A 204 -2.63 -2.31 -1.40
C GLY A 204 -2.30 -1.48 -0.14
N VAL A 205 -3.18 -0.55 0.24
CA VAL A 205 -3.02 0.25 1.46
C VAL A 205 -4.34 0.33 2.22
N CYS A 206 -4.30 -0.03 3.50
CA CYS A 206 -5.40 0.13 4.45
C CYS A 206 -4.99 1.05 5.58
N VAL A 207 -5.93 1.84 6.10
CA VAL A 207 -5.75 2.64 7.31
C VAL A 207 -6.82 2.26 8.31
N ALA A 208 -6.42 2.00 9.56
CA ALA A 208 -7.34 1.62 10.62
C ALA A 208 -6.84 2.16 11.96
N ALA A 209 -7.63 2.98 12.64
CA ALA A 209 -7.28 3.57 13.92
C ALA A 209 -7.02 2.48 14.99
N GLU A 210 -6.25 2.82 16.03
CA GLU A 210 -5.86 1.87 17.09
C GLU A 210 -7.04 1.10 17.72
N ASN A 211 -8.21 1.74 17.83
CA ASN A 211 -9.43 1.19 18.42
C ASN A 211 -10.34 0.46 17.42
N ALA A 212 -9.98 0.37 16.13
CA ALA A 212 -10.75 -0.40 15.14
C ALA A 212 -10.81 -1.89 15.51
N HIS A 213 -11.98 -2.51 15.37
CA HIS A 213 -12.15 -3.93 15.64
C HIS A 213 -11.54 -4.79 14.53
N LEU A 214 -11.22 -6.06 14.82
CA LEU A 214 -10.59 -6.98 13.87
C LEU A 214 -11.39 -7.10 12.56
N GLY A 215 -12.72 -7.13 12.63
CA GLY A 215 -13.58 -7.19 11.45
C GLY A 215 -13.43 -5.97 10.52
N MET A 216 -13.17 -4.78 11.08
CA MET A 216 -12.90 -3.57 10.27
C MET A 216 -11.55 -3.67 9.57
N PHE A 217 -10.50 -4.10 10.29
CA PHE A 217 -9.19 -4.39 9.70
C PHE A 217 -9.32 -5.38 8.55
N ALA A 218 -10.02 -6.50 8.77
CA ALA A 218 -10.21 -7.52 7.75
C ALA A 218 -10.98 -6.99 6.54
N HIS A 219 -12.13 -6.32 6.76
CA HIS A 219 -12.95 -5.78 5.69
C HIS A 219 -12.16 -4.86 4.75
N ASP A 220 -11.48 -3.85 5.29
CA ASP A 220 -10.76 -2.88 4.47
C ASP A 220 -9.46 -3.44 3.90
N PHE A 221 -8.78 -4.34 4.61
CA PHE A 221 -7.67 -5.08 4.06
C PHE A 221 -8.09 -5.98 2.90
N PHE A 222 -9.29 -6.54 2.90
CA PHE A 222 -9.77 -7.39 1.80
C PHE A 222 -10.02 -6.62 0.50
N HIS A 223 -10.38 -5.33 0.55
CA HIS A 223 -10.37 -4.49 -0.66
C HIS A 223 -8.95 -4.33 -1.22
N ALA A 224 -7.95 -4.17 -0.36
CA ALA A 224 -6.53 -4.08 -0.74
C ALA A 224 -6.01 -5.40 -1.31
N LEU A 225 -6.37 -6.51 -0.67
CA LEU A 225 -6.03 -7.88 -1.05
C LEU A 225 -6.68 -8.31 -2.37
N GLY A 226 -7.95 -7.97 -2.56
CA GLY A 226 -8.68 -8.19 -3.81
C GLY A 226 -8.09 -7.39 -4.96
N GLY A 227 -7.75 -6.12 -4.70
CA GLY A 227 -7.11 -5.20 -5.60
C GLY A 227 -7.94 -4.85 -6.84
N ILE A 228 -7.30 -4.67 -8.00
CA ILE A 228 -7.95 -4.15 -9.22
C ILE A 228 -8.00 -5.22 -10.32
N HIS A 229 -9.17 -5.41 -10.92
CA HIS A 229 -9.36 -6.20 -12.14
C HIS A 229 -10.22 -5.44 -13.16
N LYS A 230 -9.75 -5.34 -14.41
CA LYS A 230 -10.44 -4.63 -15.50
C LYS A 230 -11.04 -3.30 -15.04
N ASP A 231 -10.19 -2.46 -14.43
CA ASP A 231 -10.52 -1.09 -14.03
C ASP A 231 -11.56 -0.97 -12.91
N LYS A 232 -11.86 -2.08 -12.25
CA LYS A 232 -12.76 -2.19 -11.10
C LYS A 232 -12.01 -2.72 -9.90
N ARG A 233 -12.37 -2.23 -8.73
CA ARG A 233 -11.91 -2.79 -7.46
C ARG A 233 -12.70 -4.06 -7.18
N LEU A 234 -12.00 -5.13 -6.81
CA LEU A 234 -12.65 -6.32 -6.26
C LEU A 234 -13.07 -6.07 -4.83
N VAL A 235 -14.26 -6.55 -4.48
CA VAL A 235 -14.84 -6.39 -3.14
C VAL A 235 -14.79 -7.74 -2.40
N PRO A 236 -14.74 -7.72 -1.05
CA PRO A 236 -14.78 -8.92 -0.22
C PRO A 236 -16.06 -9.74 -0.43
#